data_AF-A0A6P8U729-F1
#
_entry.id   AF-A0A6P8U729-F1
#
_cell.length_a   1.000
_cell.length_b   1.000
_cell.length_c   1.000
_cell.angle_alpha   90.00
_cell.angle_beta   90.00
_cell.angle_gamma   90.00
#
_symmetry.space_group_name_H-M   'P 1'
#
loop_
_entity.id
_entity.type
_entity.pdbx_description
1 polymer ?
#
loop_
_entity_poly.entity_id
_entity_poly.type
_entity_poly.pdbx_seq_one_letter_code
_entity_poly.pdbx_strand_id
1 'polypeptide(L)'
;MDGFYRAPSDPPTGPCSGLPSAPQDLISTTTQLSAGKLLLSWSPPEDTGGRTDITYSVECQRCEGIVCQACGEKIRYEPANTGLTQTKVSVSELDAHPQLHLYCGGT
;
A
#
# COMPACT_ATOMS: atom_id res chain seq x y z
N MET A 1 -7.97 -15.88 23.92
CA MET A 1 -8.02 -14.49 24.44
C MET A 1 -7.91 -13.62 23.22
N ASP A 2 -9.03 -13.49 22.52
CA ASP A 2 -9.08 -13.06 21.13
C ASP A 2 -9.32 -11.56 21.06
N GLY A 3 -8.28 -10.84 20.65
CA GLY A 3 -8.25 -9.39 20.55
C GLY A 3 -8.83 -8.91 19.23
N PHE A 4 -10.12 -8.59 19.22
CA PHE A 4 -10.75 -7.83 18.14
C PHE A 4 -10.86 -6.36 18.55
N TYR A 5 -10.17 -5.48 17.82
CA TYR A 5 -10.25 -4.03 17.98
C TYR A 5 -11.32 -3.45 17.04
N ARG A 6 -12.21 -2.61 17.58
CA ARG A 6 -13.24 -1.89 16.80
C ARG A 6 -12.73 -0.52 16.40
N ALA A 7 -12.88 -0.15 15.13
CA ALA A 7 -12.72 1.23 14.68
C ALA A 7 -13.96 2.06 15.11
N PRO A 8 -13.79 3.32 15.54
CA PRO A 8 -14.87 4.15 16.08
C PRO A 8 -15.95 4.59 15.05
N SER A 9 -15.82 4.21 13.78
CA SER A 9 -16.71 4.55 12.66
C SER A 9 -17.77 3.48 12.33
N ASP A 10 -17.78 2.32 12.98
CA ASP A 10 -18.68 1.20 12.63
C ASP A 10 -20.11 1.37 13.21
N PRO A 11 -21.19 1.29 12.40
CA PRO A 11 -22.56 1.28 12.90
C PRO A 11 -22.87 -0.02 13.68
N PRO A 12 -23.69 0.05 14.75
CA PRO A 12 -23.91 -1.07 15.69
C PRO A 12 -24.61 -2.31 15.12
N THR A 13 -25.03 -2.29 13.85
CA THR A 13 -25.73 -3.39 13.15
C THR A 13 -24.95 -3.99 11.98
N GLY A 14 -23.70 -3.58 11.75
CA GLY A 14 -22.83 -4.19 10.73
C GLY A 14 -22.26 -5.54 11.19
N PRO A 15 -22.02 -6.51 10.28
CA PRO A 15 -21.27 -7.72 10.62
C PRO A 15 -19.87 -7.33 11.13
N CYS A 16 -19.32 -8.08 12.09
CA CYS A 16 -17.97 -7.81 12.60
C CYS A 16 -16.97 -7.93 11.44
N SER A 17 -16.29 -6.85 11.08
CA SER A 17 -15.27 -6.86 10.03
C SER A 17 -13.91 -7.28 10.59
N GLY A 18 -13.22 -8.19 9.88
CA GLY A 18 -11.86 -8.62 10.18
C GLY A 18 -10.83 -7.69 9.55
N LEU A 19 -9.57 -7.75 10.00
CA LEU A 19 -8.45 -7.13 9.28
C LEU A 19 -8.32 -7.78 7.90
N PRO A 20 -8.26 -7.01 6.80
CA PRO A 20 -8.02 -7.59 5.48
C PRO A 20 -6.65 -8.27 5.44
N SER A 21 -6.50 -9.31 4.62
CA SER A 21 -5.22 -9.95 4.34
C SER A 21 -4.27 -9.00 3.60
N ALA A 22 -3.00 -9.37 3.44
CA ALA A 22 -2.10 -8.58 2.61
C ALA A 22 -2.53 -8.62 1.13
N PRO A 23 -2.31 -7.52 0.37
CA PRO A 23 -2.50 -7.51 -1.07
C PRO A 23 -1.50 -8.42 -1.76
N GLN A 24 -1.90 -8.98 -2.91
CA GLN A 24 -1.14 -10.01 -3.63
C GLN A 24 -0.46 -9.44 -4.87
N ASP A 25 0.47 -10.21 -5.46
CA ASP A 25 1.08 -9.93 -6.76
C ASP A 25 1.62 -8.50 -6.93
N LEU A 26 2.35 -7.97 -5.93
CA LEU A 26 2.99 -6.67 -6.07
C LEU A 26 4.06 -6.72 -7.17
N ILE A 27 3.74 -6.16 -8.33
CA ILE A 27 4.59 -6.10 -9.51
C ILE A 27 5.11 -4.67 -9.64
N SER A 28 6.43 -4.53 -9.68
CA SER A 28 7.11 -3.27 -9.99
C SER A 28 7.63 -3.28 -11.43
N THR A 29 6.99 -2.51 -12.31
CA THR A 29 7.41 -2.37 -13.71
C THR A 29 8.20 -1.07 -13.89
N THR A 30 9.49 -1.17 -14.18
CA THR A 30 10.31 0.00 -14.53
C THR A 30 10.03 0.42 -15.95
N THR A 31 9.73 1.70 -16.17
CA THR A 31 9.63 2.21 -17.53
C THR A 31 11.04 2.40 -18.06
N GLN A 32 11.44 1.62 -19.07
CA GLN A 32 12.82 1.61 -19.62
C GLN A 32 13.32 3.00 -20.06
N LEU A 33 12.40 3.92 -20.35
CA LEU A 33 12.69 5.28 -20.83
C LEU A 33 12.87 6.31 -19.70
N SER A 34 12.66 5.95 -18.44
CA SER A 34 12.68 6.90 -17.32
C SER A 34 13.38 6.28 -16.11
N ALA A 35 14.69 6.49 -16.02
CA ALA A 35 15.43 6.19 -14.81
C ALA A 35 14.75 6.90 -13.62
N GLY A 36 14.40 6.14 -12.59
CA GLY A 36 13.70 6.67 -11.41
C GLY A 36 12.17 6.73 -11.53
N LYS A 37 11.54 6.10 -12.54
CA LYS A 37 10.08 5.91 -12.60
C LYS A 37 9.69 4.42 -12.60
N LEU A 38 8.87 4.04 -11.62
CA LEU A 38 8.29 2.72 -11.46
C LEU A 38 6.77 2.80 -11.54
N LEU A 39 6.18 1.80 -12.18
CA LEU A 39 4.77 1.56 -12.15
C LEU A 39 4.51 0.35 -11.25
N LEU A 40 3.88 0.58 -10.11
CA LEU A 40 3.44 -0.48 -9.22
C LEU A 40 2.03 -0.91 -9.62
N SER A 41 1.82 -2.21 -9.70
CA SER A 41 0.50 -2.82 -9.84
C SER A 41 0.41 -4.03 -8.92
N TRP A 42 -0.75 -4.23 -8.30
CA TRP A 42 -0.99 -5.37 -7.40
C TRP A 42 -2.38 -5.95 -7.61
N SER A 43 -2.63 -7.08 -6.96
CA SER A 43 -3.92 -7.72 -6.84
C SER A 43 -4.55 -7.38 -5.47
N PRO A 44 -5.89 -7.29 -5.38
CA PRO A 44 -6.60 -7.15 -4.12
C PRO A 44 -6.25 -8.28 -3.12
N PRO A 45 -6.46 -8.06 -1.81
CA PRO A 45 -6.33 -9.12 -0.83
C PRO A 45 -7.36 -10.24 -1.09
N GLU A 46 -6.98 -11.49 -0.80
CA GLU A 46 -7.87 -12.65 -0.94
C GLU A 46 -9.06 -12.55 0.03
N ASP A 47 -8.78 -12.13 1.26
CA ASP A 47 -9.79 -11.91 2.28
C ASP A 47 -9.81 -10.44 2.67
N THR A 48 -10.95 -9.81 2.44
CA THR A 48 -11.18 -8.41 2.81
C THR A 48 -11.65 -8.26 4.26
N GLY A 49 -11.84 -9.36 4.98
CA GLY A 49 -12.46 -9.39 6.30
C GLY A 49 -13.92 -8.97 6.26
N GLY A 50 -14.59 -9.10 5.10
CA GLY A 50 -15.97 -8.66 4.88
C GLY A 50 -16.14 -7.17 4.56
N ARG A 51 -15.04 -6.43 4.35
CA ARG A 51 -15.06 -5.04 3.93
C ARG A 51 -15.04 -4.87 2.41
N THR A 52 -15.73 -3.85 1.93
CA THR A 52 -15.75 -3.45 0.51
C THR A 52 -15.14 -2.06 0.29
N ASP A 53 -14.88 -1.35 1.38
CA ASP A 53 -14.26 -0.03 1.50
C ASP A 53 -12.73 -0.12 1.66
N ILE A 54 -12.08 -1.08 0.98
CA ILE A 54 -10.63 -1.22 1.08
C ILE A 54 -9.93 -0.11 0.31
N THR A 55 -8.98 0.51 0.99
CA THR A 55 -8.00 1.41 0.40
C THR A 55 -6.58 0.87 0.58
N TYR A 56 -5.70 1.29 -0.31
CA TYR A 56 -4.30 0.90 -0.35
C TYR A 56 -3.40 2.09 -0.03
N SER A 57 -2.26 1.80 0.58
CA SER A 57 -1.21 2.76 0.87
C SER A 57 0.15 2.17 0.51
N VAL A 58 1.00 2.97 -0.13
CA VAL A 58 2.33 2.59 -0.55
C VAL A 58 3.35 3.45 0.18
N GLU A 59 4.31 2.79 0.80
CA GLU A 59 5.43 3.43 1.47
C GLU A 59 6.74 3.02 0.79
N CYS A 60 7.61 4.00 0.53
CA CYS A 60 8.95 3.72 0.04
C CYS A 60 9.93 3.81 1.20
N GLN A 61 10.74 2.76 1.33
CA GLN A 61 11.82 2.67 2.29
C GLN A 61 13.14 2.37 1.57
N ARG A 62 14.23 2.99 2.02
CA ARG A 62 15.60 2.61 1.68
C ARG A 62 16.25 2.01 2.91
N CYS A 63 16.79 0.81 2.77
CA CYS A 63 17.63 0.21 3.80
C CYS A 63 19.10 0.29 3.38
N GLU A 64 19.92 0.91 4.23
CA GLU A 64 21.38 0.90 4.13
C GLU A 64 21.92 -0.01 5.25
N GLY A 65 22.11 -1.28 4.92
CA GLY A 65 22.46 -2.31 5.90
C GLY A 65 21.28 -2.63 6.82
N ILE A 66 21.42 -2.32 8.11
CA ILE A 66 20.42 -2.60 9.16
C ILE A 66 19.49 -1.40 9.39
N VAL A 67 19.87 -0.22 8.89
CA VAL A 67 19.10 1.02 9.09
C VAL A 67 18.22 1.24 7.87
N CYS A 68 16.91 1.29 8.10
CA CYS A 68 15.93 1.61 7.09
C CYS A 68 15.33 2.99 7.35
N GLN A 69 15.23 3.80 6.32
CA GLN A 69 14.66 5.15 6.35
C GLN A 69 13.65 5.30 5.23
N ALA A 70 12.63 6.15 5.43
CA ALA A 70 11.72 6.51 4.36
C ALA A 70 12.52 7.08 3.18
N CYS A 71 12.12 6.73 1.97
CA CYS A 71 12.75 7.31 0.80
C CYS A 71 12.51 8.83 0.77
N GLY A 72 13.42 9.59 0.15
CA GLY A 72 13.42 11.05 0.23
C GLY A 72 12.13 11.73 -0.28
N GLU A 73 11.84 12.92 0.25
CA GLU A 73 10.63 13.72 -0.04
C GLU A 73 10.44 14.10 -1.52
N LYS A 74 11.46 13.88 -2.36
CA LYS A 74 11.39 14.13 -3.80
C LYS A 74 10.51 13.13 -4.54
N ILE A 75 10.20 11.98 -3.93
CA ILE A 75 9.39 10.95 -4.58
C ILE A 75 7.98 11.46 -4.79
N ARG A 76 7.49 11.28 -6.02
CA ARG A 76 6.11 11.58 -6.38
C ARG A 76 5.32 10.31 -6.59
N TYR A 77 4.12 10.28 -6.05
CA TYR A 77 3.16 9.21 -6.23
C TYR A 77 1.94 9.76 -6.97
N GLU A 78 1.55 9.10 -8.04
CA GLU A 78 0.40 9.46 -8.85
C GLU A 78 -0.57 8.28 -8.91
N PRO A 79 -1.84 8.45 -8.50
CA PRO A 79 -2.48 9.70 -8.07
C PRO A 79 -2.16 10.15 -6.63
N ALA A 80 -1.81 9.23 -5.73
CA ALA A 80 -1.44 9.49 -4.34
C ALA A 80 -0.63 8.32 -3.77
N ASN A 81 -0.08 8.45 -2.57
CA ASN A 81 0.57 7.34 -1.85
C ASN A 81 -0.37 6.62 -0.86
N THR A 82 -1.48 7.25 -0.45
CA THR A 82 -2.44 6.70 0.51
C THR A 82 -3.87 6.87 0.01
N GLY A 83 -4.82 6.09 0.54
CA GLY A 83 -6.22 6.19 0.15
C GLY A 83 -6.48 5.75 -1.29
N LEU A 84 -5.59 4.94 -1.85
CA LEU A 84 -5.70 4.43 -3.21
C LEU A 84 -6.85 3.42 -3.27
N THR A 85 -7.79 3.64 -4.17
CA THR A 85 -8.87 2.67 -4.45
C THR A 85 -8.53 1.77 -5.65
N GLN A 86 -7.58 2.21 -6.47
CA GLN A 86 -7.07 1.46 -7.61
C GLN A 86 -5.86 0.62 -7.20
N THR A 87 -5.65 -0.50 -7.88
CA THR A 87 -4.54 -1.42 -7.61
C THR A 87 -3.27 -1.08 -8.41
N LYS A 88 -3.07 0.22 -8.65
CA LYS A 88 -1.98 0.73 -9.48
C LYS A 88 -1.55 2.12 -9.01
N VAL A 89 -0.25 2.34 -8.87
CA VAL A 89 0.32 3.66 -8.60
C VAL A 89 1.57 3.86 -9.44
N SER A 90 1.74 5.07 -9.97
CA SER A 90 2.99 5.49 -10.61
C SER A 90 3.85 6.20 -9.58
N VAL A 91 5.08 5.74 -9.41
CA VAL A 91 6.06 6.31 -8.49
C VAL A 91 7.24 6.84 -9.30
N SER A 92 7.63 8.10 -9.07
CA SER A 92 8.72 8.74 -9.80
C SER A 92 9.70 9.47 -8.87
N GLU A 93 10.86 9.85 -9.42
CA GLU A 93 11.99 10.41 -8.67
C GLU A 93 12.57 9.41 -7.65
N LEU A 94 12.53 8.12 -8.00
CA LEU A 94 13.10 7.04 -7.21
C LEU A 94 14.61 6.98 -7.38
N ASP A 95 15.30 6.80 -6.25
CA ASP A 95 16.73 6.53 -6.21
C ASP A 95 17.06 5.07 -6.54
N ALA A 96 18.34 4.71 -6.51
CA ALA A 96 18.80 3.34 -6.69
C ALA A 96 18.29 2.42 -5.56
N HIS A 97 17.74 1.27 -5.94
CA HIS A 97 17.25 0.20 -5.04
C HIS A 97 16.14 0.61 -4.04
N PRO A 98 14.98 1.12 -4.51
CA PRO A 98 13.87 1.41 -3.63
C PRO A 98 13.22 0.10 -3.12
N GLN A 99 12.87 0.04 -1.84
CA GLN A 99 12.00 -1.01 -1.29
C GLN A 99 10.61 -0.41 -1.09
N LEU A 100 9.63 -0.95 -1.82
CA LEU A 100 8.25 -0.45 -1.77
C LEU A 100 7.41 -1.44 -0.96
N HIS A 101 6.76 -0.93 0.07
CA HIS A 101 5.84 -1.68 0.92
C HIS A 101 4.41 -1.25 0.60
N LEU A 102 3.53 -2.23 0.45
CA LEU A 102 2.12 -2.02 0.15
C LEU A 102 1.29 -2.48 1.34
N TYR A 103 0.39 -1.62 1.78
CA TYR A 103 -0.53 -1.84 2.89
C TYR A 103 -1.97 -1.68 2.38
N CYS A 104 -2.89 -2.41 2.98
CA CYS A 104 -4.33 -2.23 2.73
C CYS A 104 -5.10 -2.13 4.05
N GLY A 105 -6.17 -1.34 4.06
CA GLY A 105 -7.03 -1.16 5.22
C GLY A 105 -8.42 -0.67 4.81
N GLY A 106 -9.39 -0.81 5.72
CA GLY A 106 -10.72 -0.17 5.57
C GLY A 106 -10.66 1.31 5.99
N THR A 107 -11.60 2.10 5.48
CA THR A 107 -11.73 3.55 5.80
C THR A 107 -12.66 3.81 6.97
#